data_AF-A0A1Q7N1Z9-F1
#
_entry.id   AF-A0A1Q7N1Z9-F1
#
_cell.length_a   1.000
_cell.length_b   1.000
_cell.length_c   1.000
_cell.angle_alpha   90.00
_cell.angle_beta   90.00
_cell.angle_gamma   90.00
#
_symmetry.space_group_name_H-M   'P 1'
#
loop_
_entity.id
_entity.type
_entity.pdbx_description
1 polymer ?
#
loop_
_entity_poly.entity_id
_entity_poly.type
_entity_poly.pdbx_seq_one_letter_code
_entity_poly.pdbx_strand_id
1 'polypeptide(L)' 'MTRDQEKIVLELVTNPPPGSELAKAKEFGVDLTLFISTLRRTPTERARSLSEGSRIFQIAKQTLLNKR' A
#
# COMPACT_ATOMS: atom_id res chain seq x y z
N MET A 1 -6.37 1.23 -15.12
CA MET A 1 -6.68 2.59 -14.64
C MET A 1 -6.42 3.56 -15.78
N THR A 2 -7.36 4.45 -16.08
CA THR A 2 -7.14 5.53 -17.06
C THR A 2 -6.37 6.69 -16.41
N ARG A 3 -5.86 7.63 -17.22
CA ARG A 3 -5.17 8.83 -16.70
C ARG A 3 -6.08 9.71 -15.84
N ASP A 4 -7.35 9.83 -16.20
CA ASP A 4 -8.30 10.64 -15.43
C ASP A 4 -8.61 10.01 -14.07
N GLN A 5 -8.78 8.69 -14.04
CA GLN A 5 -8.94 7.95 -12.79
C GLN A 5 -7.71 8.10 -11.89
N GLU A 6 -6.51 8.09 -12.48
CA GLU A 6 -5.28 8.28 -11.73
C GLU A 6 -5.20 9.66 -11.07
N LYS A 7 -5.56 10.72 -11.82
CA LYS A 7 -5.60 12.09 -11.30
C LYS A 7 -6.58 12.21 -10.12
N ILE A 8 -7.78 11.63 -10.25
CA ILE A 8 -8.80 11.63 -9.20
C ILE A 8 -8.29 10.92 -7.94
N VAL A 9 -7.69 9.74 -8.09
CA VAL A 9 -7.15 8.99 -6.95
C VAL A 9 -6.03 9.78 -6.27
N LEU A 10 -5.11 10.38 -7.06
CA LEU A 10 -4.02 11.19 -6.52
C LEU A 10 -4.55 12.36 -5.69
N GLU A 11 -5.60 13.03 -6.18
CA GLU A 11 -6.27 14.11 -5.45
C GLU A 11 -6.89 13.63 -4.14
N LEU A 12 -7.59 12.49 -4.16
CA LEU A 12 -8.20 11.88 -2.97
C LEU A 12 -7.18 11.46 -1.90
N VAL A 13 -6.03 10.89 -2.28
CA VAL A 13 -5.02 10.48 -1.29
C VAL A 13 -4.21 11.67 -0.78
N THR A 14 -4.01 12.70 -1.59
CA THR A 14 -3.32 13.93 -1.18
C THR A 14 -4.18 14.75 -0.24
N ASN A 15 -5.46 14.93 -0.61
CA ASN A 15 -6.47 15.73 0.08
C ASN A 15 -7.67 14.84 0.45
N PRO A 16 -7.52 13.94 1.42
CA PRO A 16 -8.60 13.05 1.80
C PRO A 16 -9.79 13.85 2.35
N PRO A 17 -11.04 13.51 1.96
CA PRO A 17 -12.22 14.17 2.50
C PRO A 17 -12.24 14.11 4.04
N PRO A 18 -12.57 15.20 4.74
CA PRO A 18 -12.65 15.22 6.19
C PRO A 18 -13.57 14.12 6.74
N GLY A 19 -13.12 13.41 7.78
CA GLY A 19 -13.87 12.32 8.41
C GLY A 19 -13.88 10.99 7.65
N SER A 20 -13.29 10.93 6.46
CA SER A 20 -13.16 9.68 5.70
C SER A 20 -12.15 8.71 6.32
N GLU A 21 -12.24 7.43 5.95
CA GLU A 21 -11.23 6.43 6.33
C GLU A 21 -9.84 6.76 5.77
N LEU A 22 -9.76 7.46 4.62
CA LEU A 22 -8.49 7.95 4.09
C LEU A 22 -7.89 9.03 4.99
N ALA A 23 -8.72 9.93 5.53
CA ALA A 23 -8.26 10.95 6.48
C ALA A 23 -7.71 10.28 7.76
N LYS A 24 -8.44 9.31 8.32
CA LYS A 24 -7.99 8.54 9.49
C LYS A 24 -6.70 7.78 9.21
N ALA A 25 -6.60 7.08 8.07
CA ALA A 25 -5.40 6.34 7.71
C ALA A 25 -4.15 7.25 7.66
N LYS A 26 -4.30 8.47 7.15
CA LYS A 26 -3.23 9.49 7.13
C LYS A 26 -2.82 9.91 8.54
N GLU A 27 -3.78 10.06 9.48
CA GLU A 27 -3.48 10.34 10.90
C GLU A 27 -2.68 9.22 11.57
N PHE A 28 -2.92 7.96 11.18
CA PHE A 28 -2.14 6.79 11.64
C PHE A 28 -0.78 6.62 10.93
N GLY A 29 -0.40 7.54 10.04
CA GLY A 29 0.86 7.48 9.30
C GLY A 29 0.87 6.45 8.17
N VAL A 30 -0.29 6.01 7.70
CA VAL A 30 -0.38 5.11 6.53
C VAL A 30 -0.02 5.90 5.27
N ASP A 31 0.98 5.44 4.53
CA ASP A 31 1.30 5.99 3.22
C ASP A 31 0.28 5.54 2.16
N LEU A 32 -0.69 6.42 1.90
CA LEU A 32 -1.75 6.19 0.92
C LEU A 32 -1.27 6.27 -0.54
N THR A 33 -0.06 6.79 -0.81
CA THR A 33 0.47 6.83 -2.19
C THR A 33 0.79 5.43 -2.70
N LEU A 34 1.15 4.50 -1.80
CA LEU A 34 1.31 3.08 -2.12
C LEU A 34 0.01 2.44 -2.63
N PHE A 35 -1.15 2.99 -2.25
CA PHE A 35 -2.46 2.53 -2.73
C PHE A 35 -2.62 2.76 -4.24
N ILE A 36 -2.08 3.86 -4.77
CA ILE A 36 -2.08 4.14 -6.22
C ILE A 36 -1.33 3.05 -6.98
N SER A 37 -0.16 2.64 -6.49
CA SER A 37 0.63 1.58 -7.11
C SER A 37 -0.14 0.24 -7.15
N THR A 38 -0.96 -0.01 -6.14
CA THR A 38 -1.82 -1.19 -6.04
C THR A 38 -2.98 -1.14 -7.02
N LEU A 39 -3.58 0.04 -7.23
CA LEU A 39 -4.69 0.23 -8.18
C LEU A 39 -4.27 0.08 -9.65
N ARG A 40 -2.97 0.26 -9.96
CA ARG A 40 -2.42 0.01 -11.29
C ARG A 40 -2.21 -1.49 -11.60
N ARG A 41 -2.15 -2.33 -10.56
CA ARG A 41 -1.86 -3.76 -10.70
C ARG A 41 -3.12 -4.58 -10.94
N THR A 42 -2.99 -5.59 -11.78
CA THR A 42 -3.97 -6.67 -11.91
C THR A 42 -4.08 -7.46 -10.59
N PRO A 43 -5.19 -8.20 -10.36
CA PRO A 43 -5.32 -9.08 -9.20
C PRO A 43 -4.13 -10.05 -9.02
N THR A 44 -3.64 -10.63 -10.11
CA THR A 44 -2.49 -11.54 -10.09
C THR A 44 -1.20 -10.85 -9.66
N GLU A 45 -0.94 -9.64 -10.16
CA GLU A 45 0.24 -8.86 -9.77
C GLU A 45 0.19 -8.43 -8.30
N ARG A 46 -1.00 -8.12 -7.78
CA ARG A 46 -1.19 -7.84 -6.35
C ARG A 46 -0.89 -9.07 -5.50
N ALA A 47 -1.40 -10.24 -5.88
CA ALA A 47 -1.12 -11.50 -5.17
C ALA A 47 0.39 -11.84 -5.18
N ARG A 48 1.06 -11.64 -6.32
CA ARG A 48 2.51 -11.84 -6.43
C ARG A 48 3.27 -10.89 -5.51
N SER A 49 2.97 -9.59 -5.54
CA SER A 49 3.65 -8.61 -4.68
C SER A 49 3.46 -8.88 -3.18
N LEU A 50 2.26 -9.35 -2.78
CA LEU A 50 2.01 -9.76 -1.40
C LEU A 50 2.85 -10.99 -1.00
N SER A 51 2.92 -12.00 -1.87
CA SER A 51 3.73 -13.20 -1.66
C SER A 51 5.22 -12.86 -1.50
N GLU A 52 5.75 -12.00 -2.36
CA GLU A 52 7.12 -11.51 -2.29
C GLU A 52 7.40 -10.75 -0.98
N GLY A 53 6.50 -9.84 -0.60
CA GLY A 53 6.61 -9.12 0.67
C GLY A 53 6.61 -10.06 1.89
N SER A 54 5.71 -11.04 1.91
CA SER A 54 5.64 -12.05 2.97
C SER A 54 6.96 -12.82 3.11
N ARG A 55 7.60 -13.17 1.99
CA ARG A 55 8.89 -13.87 1.99
C ARG A 55 9.99 -13.04 2.65
N ILE A 56 10.03 -11.73 2.40
CA ILE A 56 11.01 -10.82 3.02
C ILE A 56 10.83 -10.79 4.53
N PHE A 57 9.58 -10.67 5.01
CA PHE A 57 9.29 -10.67 6.44
C PHE A 57 9.65 -12.00 7.12
N GLN A 58 9.40 -13.13 6.45
CA GLN A 58 9.80 -14.44 6.96
C GLN A 58 11.33 -14.55 7.10
N ILE A 59 12.08 -14.10 6.10
CA ILE A 59 13.55 -14.08 6.15
C ILE A 59 14.03 -13.19 7.31
N ALA A 60 13.52 -11.96 7.41
CA ALA A 60 13.91 -11.02 8.46
C ALA A 60 13.63 -11.59 9.87
N LYS A 61 12.47 -12.22 10.05
CA LYS A 61 12.10 -12.91 11.29
C LYS A 61 13.08 -14.04 11.62
N GLN A 62 13.41 -14.90 10.64
CA GLN A 62 14.34 -16.01 10.86
C GLN A 62 15.76 -15.52 11.19
N THR A 63 16.23 -14.46 10.53
CA THR A 63 17.53 -13.86 10.83
C THR A 63 17.59 -13.32 12.27
N LEU A 64 16.52 -12.70 12.76
CA LEU A 64 16.45 -12.23 14.15
C LEU A 64 16.46 -13.38 15.16
N LEU A 65 15.80 -14.49 14.85
CA LEU A 65 15.79 -15.68 15.70
C LEU A 65 17.17 -16.35 15.78
N ASN A 66 17.89 -16.44 14.67
CA ASN A 66 19.22 -17.07 14.62
C ASN A 66 20.32 -16.24 15.30
N LYS A 67 20.06 -14.97 15.63
CA LYS A 67 21.00 -14.07 16.34
C LYS A 67 20.84 -14.09 17.86
N ARG A 68 19.85 -14.82 18.39
CA ARG A 68 19.64 -15.04 19.83
C ARG A 68 20.16 -16.41 20.22
#